data_AF-A0A485JEZ4-F1
#
_entry.id   AF-A0A485JEZ4-F1
#
_cell.length_a   1.000
_cell.length_b   1.000
_cell.length_c   1.000
_cell.angle_alpha   90.00
_cell.angle_beta   90.00
_cell.angle_gamma   90.00
#
_symmetry.space_group_name_H-M   'P 1'
#
loop_
_entity.id
_entity.type
_entity.pdbx_description
1 polymer ?
#
loop_
_entity_poly.entity_id
_entity_poly.type
_entity_poly.pdbx_seq_one_letter_code
_entity_poly.pdbx_strand_id
1 'polypeptide(L)'
;MLVIPLWEKGVVTGTLKIYYCHAHQITSSLQEMAVGLSQIISTQLEVSRAEQLREMANKAELRALQSKINPHFLFNALNAISSSIRLNPDTARQLIFNLSRYLRYNIELKDDEQIDIKKSCIKLKTILPLSRPALATS
;
A
#
# COMPACT_ATOMS: atom_id res chain seq x y z
N MET A 1 -7.61 -8.29 44.39
CA MET A 1 -7.42 -8.03 42.95
C MET A 1 -6.72 -9.25 42.36
N LEU A 2 -7.22 -9.77 41.25
CA LEU A 2 -6.60 -10.84 40.46
C LEU A 2 -6.01 -10.23 39.19
N VAL A 3 -4.79 -10.60 38.83
CA VAL A 3 -4.11 -10.11 37.62
C VAL A 3 -3.69 -11.31 36.81
N ILE A 4 -4.15 -11.37 35.55
CA ILE A 4 -3.87 -12.48 34.65
C ILE A 4 -3.19 -11.93 33.40
N PRO A 5 -2.01 -12.43 33.01
CA PRO A 5 -1.34 -11.99 31.79
C PRO A 5 -2.14 -12.38 30.54
N LEU A 6 -2.15 -11.49 29.55
CA LEU A 6 -2.60 -11.76 28.20
C LEU A 6 -1.37 -12.03 27.34
N TRP A 7 -1.39 -13.13 26.61
CA TRP A 7 -0.25 -13.63 25.85
C TRP A 7 -0.50 -13.51 24.36
N GLU A 8 0.50 -13.08 23.61
CA GLU A 8 0.54 -13.21 22.16
C GLU A 8 1.89 -13.83 21.78
N LYS A 9 1.88 -14.97 21.10
CA LYS A 9 3.07 -15.69 20.63
C LYS A 9 4.13 -15.93 21.73
N GLY A 10 3.69 -16.23 22.95
CA GLY A 10 4.56 -16.46 24.10
C GLY A 10 5.12 -15.20 24.77
N VAL A 11 4.68 -14.01 24.36
CA VAL A 11 5.03 -12.72 24.99
C VAL A 11 3.81 -12.14 25.68
N VAL A 12 3.98 -11.62 26.89
CA VAL A 12 2.90 -10.90 27.60
C VAL A 12 2.72 -9.53 26.95
N THR A 13 1.57 -9.28 26.35
CA THR A 13 1.24 -8.00 25.70
C THR A 13 0.26 -7.15 26.49
N GLY A 14 -0.37 -7.73 27.52
CA GLY A 14 -1.30 -7.03 28.39
C GLY A 14 -1.63 -7.81 29.65
N THR A 15 -2.55 -7.28 30.45
CA THR A 15 -3.04 -7.95 31.66
C THR A 15 -4.54 -7.73 31.83
N LEU A 16 -5.26 -8.79 32.18
CA LEU A 16 -6.62 -8.72 32.70
C LEU A 16 -6.57 -8.50 34.21
N LYS A 17 -7.02 -7.32 34.68
CA LYS A 17 -7.13 -7.01 36.11
C LYS A 17 -8.59 -7.14 36.55
N ILE A 18 -8.84 -7.99 37.52
CA ILE A 18 -10.17 -8.17 38.12
C ILE A 18 -10.12 -7.67 39.57
N TYR A 19 -10.96 -6.68 39.87
CA TYR A 19 -11.08 -6.08 41.18
C TYR A 19 -12.26 -6.70 41.94
N TYR A 20 -12.10 -6.91 43.24
CA TYR A 20 -13.13 -7.49 44.11
C TYR A 20 -13.18 -6.69 45.42
N CYS A 21 -14.39 -6.48 45.95
CA CYS A 21 -14.60 -5.70 47.16
C CYS A 21 -14.35 -6.51 48.44
N HIS A 22 -14.57 -7.83 48.43
CA HIS A 22 -14.40 -8.70 49.60
C HIS A 22 -13.60 -9.96 49.22
N ALA A 23 -12.47 -10.20 49.89
CA ALA A 23 -11.51 -11.26 49.54
C ALA A 23 -12.08 -12.69 49.65
N HIS A 24 -13.16 -12.88 50.43
CA HIS A 24 -13.82 -14.18 50.63
C HIS A 24 -14.69 -14.65 49.44
N GLN A 25 -14.81 -13.87 48.36
CA GLN A 25 -15.65 -14.19 47.19
C GLN A 25 -14.88 -14.82 46.02
N ILE A 26 -13.55 -14.97 46.12
CA ILE A 26 -12.77 -15.62 45.06
C ILE A 26 -12.87 -17.13 45.26
N THR A 27 -13.83 -17.73 44.57
CA THR A 27 -13.95 -19.18 44.44
C THR A 27 -12.97 -19.70 43.39
N SER A 28 -12.59 -20.97 43.49
CA SER A 28 -11.75 -21.62 42.47
C SER A 28 -12.39 -21.55 41.08
N SER A 29 -13.72 -21.68 41.00
CA SER A 29 -14.48 -21.57 39.76
C SER A 29 -14.36 -20.19 39.09
N LEU A 30 -14.33 -19.11 39.87
CA LEU A 30 -14.17 -17.76 39.36
C LEU A 30 -12.74 -17.53 38.84
N GLN A 31 -11.73 -18.12 39.51
CA GLN A 31 -10.35 -18.07 39.06
C GLN A 31 -10.15 -18.86 37.76
N GLU A 32 -10.71 -20.05 37.65
CA GLU A 32 -10.70 -20.86 36.43
C GLU A 32 -11.39 -20.13 35.27
N MET A 33 -12.55 -19.52 35.53
CA MET A 33 -13.24 -18.70 34.54
C MET A 33 -12.40 -17.50 34.10
N ALA A 34 -11.75 -16.82 35.04
CA ALA A 34 -10.90 -15.68 34.73
C ALA A 34 -9.69 -16.07 33.86
N VAL A 35 -9.09 -17.24 34.13
CA VAL A 35 -8.05 -17.82 33.28
C VAL A 35 -8.60 -18.16 31.90
N GLY A 36 -9.75 -18.83 31.80
CA GLY A 36 -10.39 -19.14 30.51
C GLY A 36 -10.70 -17.87 29.70
N LEU A 37 -11.23 -16.82 30.33
CA LEU A 37 -11.47 -15.52 29.70
C LEU A 37 -10.17 -14.88 29.21
N SER A 38 -9.08 -14.95 29.99
CA SER A 38 -7.79 -14.41 29.56
C SER A 38 -7.25 -15.13 28.32
N GLN A 39 -7.48 -16.44 28.20
CA GLN A 39 -7.09 -17.23 27.03
C GLN A 39 -7.92 -16.83 25.81
N ILE A 40 -9.25 -16.69 25.95
CA ILE A 40 -10.12 -16.24 24.87
C ILE A 40 -9.72 -14.84 24.38
N ILE A 41 -9.47 -13.91 25.31
CA ILE A 41 -9.03 -12.55 24.98
C ILE A 41 -7.67 -12.58 24.27
N SER A 42 -6.73 -13.38 24.77
CA SER A 42 -5.41 -13.56 24.15
C SER A 42 -5.54 -14.05 22.70
N THR A 43 -6.33 -15.10 22.47
CA THR A 43 -6.61 -15.62 21.12
C THR A 43 -7.27 -14.55 20.22
N GLN A 44 -8.23 -13.80 20.75
CA GLN A 44 -8.91 -12.76 19.98
C GLN A 44 -7.97 -11.62 19.58
N LEU A 45 -7.03 -11.25 20.45
CA LEU A 45 -5.99 -10.27 20.14
C LEU A 45 -5.07 -10.76 19.02
N GLU A 46 -4.65 -12.03 19.07
CA GLU A 46 -3.82 -12.63 18.02
C GLU A 46 -4.53 -12.63 16.66
N VAL A 47 -5.80 -13.04 16.63
CA VAL A 47 -6.63 -13.05 15.40
C VAL A 47 -6.76 -11.63 14.85
N SER A 48 -7.14 -10.66 15.69
CA SER A 48 -7.30 -9.27 15.26
C SER A 48 -6.01 -8.68 14.70
N ARG A 49 -4.86 -8.96 15.34
CA ARG A 49 -3.56 -8.51 14.86
C ARG A 49 -3.19 -9.17 13.52
N ALA A 50 -3.50 -10.45 13.34
CA ALA A 50 -3.27 -11.14 12.08
C ALA A 50 -4.11 -10.54 10.93
N GLU A 51 -5.37 -10.21 11.19
CA GLU A 51 -6.25 -9.54 10.24
C GLU A 51 -5.72 -8.14 9.86
N GLN A 52 -5.29 -7.35 10.83
CA GLN A 52 -4.67 -6.04 10.58
C GLN A 52 -3.41 -6.14 9.72
N LEU A 53 -2.53 -7.10 10.01
CA LEU A 53 -1.33 -7.35 9.20
C LEU A 53 -1.70 -7.75 7.78
N ARG A 54 -2.70 -8.61 7.60
CA ARG A 54 -3.20 -9.02 6.28
C ARG A 54 -3.78 -7.84 5.51
N GLU A 55 -4.55 -6.98 6.16
CA GLU A 55 -5.10 -5.78 5.52
C GLU A 55 -3.99 -4.81 5.10
N MET A 56 -2.99 -4.59 5.94
CA MET A 56 -1.83 -3.77 5.60
C MET A 56 -1.04 -4.37 4.43
N ALA A 57 -0.84 -5.69 4.40
CA ALA A 57 -0.19 -6.39 3.29
C ALA A 57 -0.98 -6.22 1.99
N ASN A 58 -2.30 -6.44 2.00
CA ASN A 58 -3.17 -6.24 0.85
C ASN A 58 -3.11 -4.78 0.34
N LYS A 59 -3.14 -3.80 1.25
CA LYS A 59 -2.99 -2.38 0.90
C LYS A 59 -1.63 -2.09 0.28
N ALA A 60 -0.55 -2.68 0.80
CA ALA A 60 0.79 -2.54 0.25
C ALA A 60 0.90 -3.18 -1.13
N GLU A 61 0.33 -4.37 -1.33
CA GLU A 61 0.27 -5.05 -2.63
C GLU A 61 -0.52 -4.22 -3.64
N LEU A 62 -1.69 -3.70 -3.27
CA LEU A 62 -2.48 -2.82 -4.12
C LEU A 62 -1.69 -1.57 -4.52
N ARG A 63 -1.00 -0.92 -3.57
CA ARG A 63 -0.13 0.23 -3.85
C ARG A 63 1.03 -0.14 -4.77
N ALA A 64 1.64 -1.31 -4.57
CA ALA A 64 2.70 -1.81 -5.45
C ALA A 64 2.18 -2.04 -6.87
N LEU A 65 1.02 -2.67 -7.02
CA LEU A 65 0.33 -2.83 -8.30
C LEU A 65 0.01 -1.47 -8.95
N GLN A 66 -0.51 -0.52 -8.19
CA GLN A 66 -0.77 0.85 -8.67
C GLN A 66 0.53 1.55 -9.11
N SER A 67 1.62 1.37 -8.36
CA SER A 67 2.91 2.00 -8.66
C SER A 67 3.55 1.52 -9.97
N LYS A 68 3.15 0.34 -10.48
CA LYS A 68 3.55 -0.12 -11.81
C LYS A 68 3.15 0.91 -12.89
N ILE A 69 2.05 1.64 -12.69
CA ILE A 69 1.72 2.82 -13.49
C ILE A 69 2.21 4.06 -12.73
N ASN A 70 3.23 4.74 -13.22
CA ASN A 70 3.68 6.01 -12.64
C ASN A 70 2.64 7.11 -12.96
N PRO A 71 1.83 7.60 -11.98
CA PRO A 71 0.76 8.56 -12.26
C PRO A 71 1.32 9.91 -12.74
N HIS A 72 2.49 10.30 -12.27
CA HIS A 72 3.18 11.51 -12.71
C HIS A 72 3.64 11.40 -14.17
N PHE A 73 4.12 10.23 -14.61
CA PHE A 73 4.43 9.98 -16.01
C PHE A 73 3.18 10.09 -16.89
N LEU A 74 2.04 9.52 -16.45
CA LEU A 74 0.78 9.63 -17.19
C LEU A 74 0.35 11.09 -17.33
N PHE A 75 0.39 11.87 -16.24
CA PHE A 75 0.08 13.30 -16.28
C PHE A 75 1.00 14.08 -17.23
N ASN A 76 2.29 13.83 -17.17
CA ASN A 76 3.27 14.49 -18.04
C ASN A 76 3.08 14.11 -19.51
N ALA A 77 2.80 12.84 -19.81
CA ALA A 77 2.51 12.39 -21.16
C ALA A 77 1.25 13.07 -21.72
N LEU A 78 0.18 13.19 -20.92
CA LEU A 78 -1.04 13.88 -21.32
C LEU A 78 -0.81 15.39 -21.57
N ASN A 79 -0.02 16.05 -20.73
CA ASN A 79 0.34 17.46 -20.94
C ASN A 79 1.20 17.68 -22.19
N ALA A 80 2.13 16.77 -22.46
CA ALA A 80 2.94 16.80 -23.68
C ALA A 80 2.06 16.60 -24.93
N ILE A 81 1.09 15.69 -24.88
CA ILE A 81 0.10 15.51 -25.96
C ILE A 81 -0.72 16.79 -26.14
N SER A 82 -1.27 17.35 -25.05
CA SER A 82 -2.11 18.56 -25.08
C SER A 82 -1.40 19.76 -25.70
N SER A 83 -0.15 20.03 -25.28
CA SER A 83 0.67 21.09 -25.86
C SER A 83 1.03 20.83 -27.32
N SER A 84 1.30 19.56 -27.68
CA SER A 84 1.63 19.17 -29.06
C SER A 84 0.44 19.30 -30.01
N ILE A 85 -0.82 19.17 -29.55
CA ILE A 85 -2.00 19.25 -30.41
C ILE A 85 -2.05 20.57 -31.20
N ARG A 86 -1.69 21.70 -30.55
CA ARG A 86 -1.71 23.03 -31.19
C ARG A 86 -0.45 23.32 -32.01
N LEU A 87 0.71 22.81 -31.57
CA LEU A 87 2.01 23.13 -32.16
C LEU A 87 2.39 22.18 -33.31
N ASN A 88 2.13 20.89 -33.14
CA ASN A 88 2.45 19.85 -34.10
C ASN A 88 1.51 18.64 -33.92
N PRO A 89 0.36 18.62 -34.61
CA PRO A 89 -0.65 17.56 -34.48
C PRO A 89 -0.12 16.15 -34.77
N ASP A 90 0.84 16.00 -35.67
CA ASP A 90 1.42 14.69 -36.00
C ASP A 90 2.27 14.16 -34.85
N THR A 91 2.98 15.03 -34.13
CA THR A 91 3.70 14.68 -32.89
C THR A 91 2.73 14.25 -31.81
N ALA A 92 1.60 14.95 -31.64
CA ALA A 92 0.56 14.55 -30.69
C ALA A 92 0.02 13.13 -31.01
N ARG A 93 -0.22 12.82 -32.28
CA ARG A 93 -0.67 11.49 -32.72
C ARG A 93 0.36 10.40 -32.38
N GLN A 94 1.65 10.67 -32.58
CA GLN A 94 2.72 9.73 -32.20
C GLN A 94 2.80 9.53 -30.68
N LEU A 95 2.66 10.60 -29.90
CA LEU A 95 2.66 10.52 -28.43
C LEU A 95 1.49 9.69 -27.90
N ILE A 96 0.30 9.83 -28.47
CA ILE A 96 -0.88 9.01 -28.14
C ILE A 96 -0.58 7.53 -28.40
N PHE A 97 -0.01 7.20 -29.56
CA PHE A 97 0.33 5.82 -29.92
C PHE A 97 1.38 5.22 -28.96
N ASN A 98 2.43 5.98 -28.64
CA ASN A 98 3.47 5.55 -27.70
C ASN A 98 2.92 5.36 -26.29
N LEU A 99 2.06 6.26 -25.82
CA LEU A 99 1.40 6.14 -24.51
C LEU A 99 0.49 4.91 -24.46
N SER A 100 -0.26 4.65 -25.54
CA SER A 100 -1.15 3.49 -25.66
C SER A 100 -0.36 2.17 -25.59
N ARG A 101 0.79 2.10 -26.28
CA ARG A 101 1.71 0.96 -26.23
C ARG A 101 2.31 0.77 -24.83
N TYR A 102 2.73 1.86 -24.18
CA TYR A 102 3.26 1.83 -22.81
C TYR A 102 2.23 1.34 -21.79
N LEU A 103 0.99 1.83 -21.86
CA LEU A 103 -0.09 1.42 -20.96
C LEU A 103 -0.46 -0.04 -21.18
N ARG A 104 -0.61 -0.45 -22.44
CA ARG A 104 -0.85 -1.86 -22.81
C ARG A 104 0.23 -2.76 -22.22
N TYR A 105 1.51 -2.41 -22.37
CA TYR A 105 2.63 -3.15 -21.80
C TYR A 105 2.56 -3.25 -20.26
N ASN A 106 2.26 -2.15 -19.56
CA ASN A 106 2.17 -2.16 -18.10
C ASN A 106 0.97 -2.97 -17.56
N ILE A 107 -0.06 -3.17 -18.37
CA ILE A 107 -1.27 -3.93 -18.02
C ILE A 107 -1.13 -5.41 -18.44
N GLU A 108 -0.48 -5.71 -19.57
CA GLU A 108 -0.33 -7.06 -20.15
C GLU A 108 0.81 -7.88 -19.52
N LEU A 109 1.78 -7.27 -18.80
CA LEU A 109 2.79 -7.97 -18.00
C LEU A 109 2.18 -8.63 -16.74
N LYS A 110 1.38 -9.66 -16.99
CA LYS A 110 1.01 -10.70 -16.04
C LYS A 110 1.83 -11.99 -16.21
N ASP A 111 2.60 -12.14 -17.29
CA ASP A 111 3.48 -13.29 -17.48
C ASP A 111 4.74 -12.88 -18.25
N ASP A 112 5.82 -13.63 -17.99
CA ASP A 112 7.15 -13.57 -18.58
C ASP A 112 7.33 -12.77 -19.88
N GLU A 113 8.14 -11.71 -19.81
CA GLU A 113 9.30 -11.50 -20.69
C GLU A 113 9.84 -10.07 -20.50
N GLN A 114 11.03 -9.96 -19.89
CA GLN A 114 11.85 -8.74 -19.93
C GLN A 114 12.38 -8.55 -21.36
N ILE A 115 11.60 -7.91 -22.24
CA ILE A 115 12.14 -7.38 -23.49
C ILE A 115 12.51 -5.91 -23.29
N ASP A 116 13.77 -5.60 -23.58
CA ASP A 116 14.51 -4.36 -23.32
C ASP A 116 13.85 -3.08 -23.87
N ILE A 117 13.00 -2.45 -23.06
CA ILE A 117 12.35 -1.16 -23.33
C ILE A 117 13.17 0.07 -22.90
N LYS A 118 14.44 -0.09 -22.49
CA LYS A 118 15.30 1.08 -22.25
C LYS A 118 15.38 1.97 -23.51
N LYS A 119 15.26 1.38 -24.70
CA LYS A 119 15.25 2.10 -26.00
C LYS A 119 14.04 3.01 -26.22
N SER A 120 12.82 2.65 -25.78
CA SER A 120 11.60 3.43 -26.06
C SER A 120 11.35 4.51 -25.00
N CYS A 121 11.69 4.24 -23.74
CA CYS A 121 11.55 5.21 -22.65
C CYS A 121 12.52 6.40 -22.78
N ILE A 122 13.72 6.19 -23.34
CA ILE A 122 14.66 7.29 -23.63
C ILE A 122 14.01 8.31 -24.57
N LYS A 123 13.26 7.88 -25.59
CA LYS A 123 12.64 8.82 -26.54
C LYS A 123 11.63 9.76 -25.87
N LEU A 124 10.86 9.28 -24.89
CA LEU A 124 9.89 10.11 -24.14
C LEU A 124 10.55 10.95 -23.03
N LYS A 125 11.58 10.42 -22.35
CA LYS A 125 12.35 11.19 -21.34
C LYS A 125 13.16 12.33 -21.98
N THR A 126 13.69 12.13 -23.18
CA THR A 126 14.52 13.12 -23.89
C THR A 126 13.71 14.27 -24.50
N ILE A 127 12.39 14.11 -24.72
CA ILE A 127 11.53 15.22 -25.17
C ILE A 127 11.11 16.12 -24.00
N LEU A 128 11.28 15.68 -22.75
CA LEU A 128 10.78 16.35 -21.55
C LEU A 128 11.71 17.35 -20.80
N PRO A 129 12.96 17.71 -21.22
CA PRO A 129 13.65 18.81 -20.56
C PRO A 129 13.19 20.21 -21.06
N LEU A 130 12.27 20.31 -22.03
CA LEU A 130 11.97 21.58 -22.73
C LEU A 130 10.82 22.43 -22.18
N SER A 131 10.38 22.20 -20.94
CA SER A 131 9.42 23.11 -20.27
C SER A 131 9.94 23.57 -18.90
N ARG A 132 11.14 24.17 -18.87
CA ARG A 132 11.44 25.21 -17.87
C ARG A 132 10.93 26.55 -18.45
N PRO A 133 9.95 27.23 -17.84
CA PRO A 133 9.63 28.58 -18.25
C PRO A 133 10.82 29.48 -17.91
N ALA A 134 11.31 30.20 -18.91
CA ALA A 134 12.14 31.37 -18.73
C ALA A 134 11.34 32.42 -17.93
N LEU A 135 11.59 32.49 -16.62
CA LEU A 135 11.27 33.65 -15.79
C LEU A 135 12.52 33.99 -14.98
N ALA A 136 13.45 34.65 -15.66
CA ALA A 136 14.54 35.38 -15.07
C ALA A 136 15.01 36.43 -16.09
N THR A 137 14.26 37.54 -16.20
CA THR A 137 14.78 38.89 -16.53
C THR A 137 13.62 39.88 -16.53
N SER A 138 13.54 40.67 -15.48
CA SER A 138 13.23 42.11 -15.48
C SER A 138 13.50 42.63 -14.08
#